data_AF-A0A2D4JHM5-F1
#
_entry.id   AF-A0A2D4JHM5-F1
#
_cell.length_a   1.000
_cell.length_b   1.000
_cell.length_c   1.000
_cell.angle_alpha   90.00
_cell.angle_beta   90.00
_cell.angle_gamma   90.00
#
_symmetry.space_group_name_H-M   'P 1'
#
loop_
_entity.id
_entity.type
_entity.pdbx_description
1 polymer ?
#
loop_
_entity_poly.entity_id
_entity_poly.type
_entity_poly.pdbx_seq_one_letter_code
_entity_poly.pdbx_strand_id
1 'polypeptide(L)'
;YSFQVARGMEFLASRKCIHRDLAARNILLSENNVVKICDFGLARDIYKDPDYVRKGDARLPLKWMAPETIFDRVYTIQSDVWSFGVLLWEIFSLGASPYPGVKIDEDFCRRLKEGTRMRPPDYTTPEMYQTMLDCWHGEPKQRPTFS
;
A
#
# COMPACT_ATOMS: atom_id res chain seq x y z
N TYR A 1 -4.70 9.07 11.91
CA TYR A 1 -4.64 7.61 11.67
C TYR A 1 -3.26 7.13 11.22
N SER A 2 -2.62 7.80 10.25
CA SER A 2 -1.31 7.42 9.69
C SER A 2 -0.24 7.09 10.73
N PHE A 3 -0.08 7.92 11.77
CA PHE A 3 0.88 7.67 12.85
C PHE A 3 0.62 6.35 13.60
N GLN A 4 -0.63 6.04 13.93
CA GLN A 4 -0.97 4.79 14.63
C GLN A 4 -0.67 3.57 13.74
N VAL A 5 -0.92 3.66 12.43
CA VAL A 5 -0.57 2.59 11.49
C VAL A 5 0.94 2.44 11.36
N ALA A 6 1.69 3.54 11.23
CA ALA A 6 3.15 3.50 11.17
C ALA A 6 3.75 2.79 12.40
N ARG A 7 3.26 3.13 13.60
CA ARG A 7 3.65 2.47 14.86
C ARG A 7 3.30 0.98 14.89
N GLY A 8 2.14 0.61 14.35
CA GLY A 8 1.75 -0.80 14.23
C GLY A 8 2.66 -1.57 13.26
N MET A 9 3.00 -0.97 12.11
CA MET A 9 3.91 -1.56 11.12
C MET A 9 5.37 -1.60 11.60
N GLU A 10 5.82 -0.61 12.38
CA GLU A 10 7.11 -0.64 13.09
C GLU A 10 7.19 -1.85 14.02
N PHE A 11 6.12 -2.09 14.78
CA PHE A 11 6.04 -3.29 15.63
C PHE A 11 6.11 -4.57 14.80
N LEU A 12 5.35 -4.70 13.70
CA LEU A 12 5.41 -5.88 12.82
C LEU A 12 6.81 -6.07 12.22
N ALA A 13 7.45 -4.99 11.76
CA ALA A 13 8.81 -5.01 11.24
C ALA A 13 9.82 -5.50 12.28
N SER A 14 9.71 -5.03 13.53
CA SER A 14 10.56 -5.50 14.65
C SER A 14 10.40 -7.00 14.93
N ARG A 15 9.24 -7.58 14.58
CA ARG A 15 8.93 -9.01 14.69
C ARG A 15 9.25 -9.80 13.42
N LYS A 16 9.90 -9.18 12.42
CA LYS A 16 10.18 -9.76 11.11
C LYS A 16 8.91 -10.25 10.40
N CYS A 17 7.77 -9.61 10.67
CA CYS A 17 6.49 -9.92 10.08
C CYS A 17 6.22 -8.98 8.90
N ILE A 18 5.92 -9.54 7.72
CA ILE A 18 5.59 -8.80 6.50
C ILE A 18 4.09 -8.96 6.28
N HIS A 19 3.37 -7.85 6.17
CA HIS A 19 1.91 -7.82 6.04
C HIS A 19 1.43 -8.23 4.64
N ARG A 20 2.12 -7.80 3.57
CA ARG A 20 1.84 -8.13 2.15
C ARG A 20 0.53 -7.61 1.54
N ASP A 21 -0.43 -7.24 2.37
CA ASP A 21 -1.72 -6.66 1.94
C ASP A 21 -2.08 -5.39 2.75
N LEU A 22 -1.13 -4.50 3.02
CA LEU A 22 -1.42 -3.28 3.77
C LEU A 22 -2.23 -2.30 2.91
N ALA A 23 -3.46 -2.00 3.33
CA ALA A 23 -4.42 -1.15 2.61
C ALA A 23 -5.50 -0.64 3.59
N ALA A 24 -6.25 0.42 3.24
CA ALA A 24 -7.25 0.98 4.15
C ALA A 24 -8.33 -0.05 4.55
N ARG A 25 -8.70 -0.96 3.64
CA ARG A 25 -9.62 -2.09 3.91
C ARG A 25 -9.13 -3.06 5.00
N ASN A 26 -7.84 -3.05 5.32
CA ASN A 26 -7.17 -3.87 6.33
C ASN A 26 -6.83 -3.06 7.60
N ILE A 27 -7.44 -1.88 7.75
CA ILE A 27 -7.32 -1.02 8.93
C ILE A 27 -8.68 -0.92 9.60
N LEU A 28 -8.78 -1.42 10.84
CA LEU A 28 -9.99 -1.35 11.66
C LEU A 28 -9.93 -0.13 12.59
N LEU A 29 -11.08 0.49 12.80
CA LEU A 29 -11.28 1.52 13.83
C LEU A 29 -12.06 0.90 14.99
N SER A 30 -11.47 0.93 16.19
CA SER A 30 -12.18 0.61 17.42
C SER A 30 -12.65 1.89 18.12
N GLU A 31 -13.23 1.73 19.31
CA GLU A 31 -13.61 2.84 20.18
C GLU A 31 -12.48 3.85 20.36
N ASN A 32 -12.85 5.12 20.55
CA ASN A 32 -11.93 6.24 20.73
C ASN A 32 -10.95 6.44 19.56
N ASN A 33 -11.34 6.10 18.34
CA ASN A 33 -10.52 6.30 17.12
C ASN A 33 -9.17 5.59 17.17
N VAL A 34 -9.10 4.48 17.91
CA VAL A 34 -7.91 3.62 17.97
C VAL A 34 -7.88 2.75 16.72
N VAL A 35 -6.74 2.79 16.02
CA VAL A 35 -6.50 2.07 14.78
C VAL A 35 -5.89 0.70 15.05
N LYS A 36 -6.37 -0.34 14.37
CA LYS A 36 -5.82 -1.70 14.43
C LYS A 36 -5.57 -2.24 13.03
N ILE A 37 -4.37 -2.74 12.80
CA ILE A 37 -3.99 -3.42 11.55
C ILE A 37 -4.51 -4.86 11.60
N CYS A 38 -5.11 -5.35 10.53
CA CYS A 38 -5.65 -6.71 10.45
C CYS A 38 -5.38 -7.36 9.08
N ASP A 39 -5.52 -8.68 9.00
CA ASP A 39 -5.43 -9.42 7.74
C ASP A 39 -6.60 -10.41 7.64
N PHE A 40 -7.56 -10.10 6.76
CA PHE A 40 -8.69 -10.98 6.43
C PHE A 40 -8.45 -11.78 5.13
N GLY A 41 -7.20 -11.96 4.70
CA GLY A 41 -6.86 -12.58 3.41
C GLY A 41 -7.49 -13.95 3.15
N LEU A 42 -7.84 -14.72 4.18
CA LEU A 42 -8.54 -16.01 4.07
C LEU A 42 -10.08 -15.91 4.15
N ALA A 43 -10.61 -14.77 4.61
CA ALA A 43 -12.04 -14.57 4.86
C ALA A 43 -12.75 -13.72 3.78
N ARG A 44 -12.04 -13.35 2.70
CA ARG A 44 -12.57 -12.52 1.60
C ARG A 44 -12.86 -13.32 0.33
N ASP A 45 -13.97 -12.98 -0.32
CA ASP A 45 -14.26 -13.42 -1.70
C ASP A 45 -13.47 -12.57 -2.70
N ILE A 46 -12.17 -12.84 -2.81
CA ILE A 46 -11.25 -12.14 -3.73
C ILE A 46 -11.65 -12.27 -5.20
N TYR A 47 -12.58 -13.18 -5.55
CA TYR A 47 -13.07 -13.35 -6.91
C TYR A 47 -14.04 -12.25 -7.36
N LYS A 48 -14.71 -11.61 -6.39
CA LYS A 48 -15.65 -10.50 -6.64
C LYS A 48 -15.08 -9.14 -6.30
N ASP A 49 -13.93 -9.09 -5.66
CA ASP A 49 -13.28 -7.84 -5.28
C ASP A 49 -12.57 -7.19 -6.50
N PRO A 50 -12.99 -5.99 -6.94
CA PRO A 50 -12.39 -5.30 -8.08
C PRO A 50 -10.96 -4.82 -7.81
N ASP A 51 -10.51 -4.80 -6.56
CA ASP A 51 -9.15 -4.43 -6.20
C ASP A 51 -8.13 -5.56 -6.40
N TYR A 52 -8.59 -6.80 -6.60
CA TYR A 52 -7.74 -7.97 -6.84
C TYR A 52 -7.77 -8.39 -8.31
N VAL A 53 -6.66 -8.14 -9.01
CA VAL A 53 -6.49 -8.44 -10.43
C VAL A 53 -5.84 -9.80 -10.61
N ARG A 54 -6.31 -10.59 -11.58
CA ARG A 54 -5.69 -11.87 -11.92
C ARG A 54 -4.33 -11.64 -12.58
N LYS A 55 -3.27 -12.23 -12.02
CA LYS A 55 -1.93 -12.27 -12.61
C LYS A 55 -1.38 -13.70 -12.51
N GLY A 56 -1.37 -14.41 -13.64
CA GLY A 56 -1.17 -15.86 -13.67
C GLY A 56 -2.31 -16.59 -12.93
N ASP A 57 -1.95 -17.45 -11.98
CA ASP A 57 -2.89 -18.23 -11.17
C ASP A 57 -3.30 -17.53 -9.87
N ALA A 58 -2.73 -16.37 -9.55
CA ALA A 58 -3.03 -15.61 -8.35
C ALA A 58 -3.93 -14.40 -8.65
N ARG A 59 -4.71 -13.99 -7.65
CA ARG A 59 -5.40 -12.71 -7.62
C ARG A 59 -4.69 -11.79 -6.62
N LEU A 60 -4.24 -10.63 -7.09
CA LEU A 60 -3.30 -9.77 -6.38
C LEU A 60 -3.81 -8.33 -6.28
N PRO A 61 -3.61 -7.63 -5.15
CA PRO A 61 -4.02 -6.24 -4.96
C PRO A 61 -3.03 -5.26 -5.62
N LEU A 62 -2.90 -5.32 -6.95
CA LEU A 62 -1.81 -4.67 -7.71
C LEU A 62 -1.63 -3.17 -7.43
N LYS A 63 -2.70 -2.44 -7.09
CA LYS A 63 -2.61 -1.00 -6.77
C LYS A 63 -1.80 -0.70 -5.50
N TRP A 64 -1.68 -1.66 -4.58
CA TRP A 64 -0.94 -1.50 -3.32
C TRP A 64 0.46 -2.12 -3.34
N MET A 65 0.78 -2.90 -4.37
CA MET A 65 2.00 -3.70 -4.40
C MET A 65 3.20 -2.91 -4.92
N ALA A 66 4.36 -3.15 -4.31
CA ALA A 66 5.62 -2.61 -4.78
C ALA A 66 6.07 -3.25 -6.11
N PRO A 67 6.83 -2.55 -6.96
CA PRO A 67 7.29 -3.09 -8.25
C PRO A 67 8.04 -4.42 -8.12
N GLU A 68 8.97 -4.54 -7.18
CA GLU A 68 9.73 -5.78 -6.94
C GLU A 68 8.80 -6.95 -6.53
N THR A 69 7.69 -6.66 -5.86
CA THR A 69 6.69 -7.68 -5.51
C THR A 69 5.86 -8.09 -6.72
N ILE A 70 5.51 -7.13 -7.58
CA ILE A 70 4.73 -7.35 -8.80
C ILE A 70 5.50 -8.18 -9.83
N PHE A 71 6.79 -7.90 -10.02
CA PHE A 71 7.62 -8.50 -11.08
C PHE A 71 8.43 -9.69 -10.60
N ASP A 72 9.03 -9.59 -9.42
CA ASP A 72 10.04 -10.56 -8.95
C ASP A 72 9.51 -11.42 -7.78
N ARG A 73 8.26 -11.19 -7.36
CA ARG A 73 7.62 -11.84 -6.19
C ARG A 73 8.41 -11.68 -4.89
N VAL A 74 9.15 -10.58 -4.77
CA VAL A 74 9.93 -10.25 -3.58
C VAL A 74 9.07 -9.49 -2.58
N TYR A 75 8.91 -10.05 -1.39
CA TYR A 75 8.20 -9.44 -0.27
C TYR A 75 9.19 -9.10 0.85
N THR A 76 9.18 -7.86 1.31
CA THR A 76 10.07 -7.35 2.38
C THR A 76 9.32 -6.31 3.23
N ILE A 77 9.94 -5.86 4.32
CA ILE A 77 9.42 -4.69 5.05
C ILE A 77 9.34 -3.46 4.13
N GLN A 78 10.28 -3.29 3.19
CA GLN A 78 10.27 -2.17 2.25
C GLN A 78 9.13 -2.27 1.23
N SER A 79 8.63 -3.47 0.91
CA SER A 79 7.42 -3.59 0.10
C SER A 79 6.17 -3.20 0.90
N ASP A 80 6.13 -3.44 2.22
CA ASP A 80 5.05 -2.92 3.07
C ASP A 80 5.14 -1.39 3.23
N VAL A 81 6.34 -0.80 3.22
CA VAL A 81 6.52 0.67 3.20
C VAL A 81 5.91 1.28 1.93
N TRP A 82 6.07 0.62 0.78
CA TRP A 82 5.38 1.04 -0.45
C TRP A 82 3.85 1.03 -0.27
N SER A 83 3.32 -0.08 0.24
CA SER A 83 1.88 -0.21 0.51
C SER A 83 1.39 0.82 1.54
N PHE A 84 2.24 1.17 2.51
CA PHE A 84 1.96 2.26 3.46
C PHE A 84 1.84 3.61 2.77
N GLY A 85 2.69 3.92 1.78
CA GLY A 85 2.53 5.12 0.95
C GLY A 85 1.19 5.17 0.22
N VAL A 86 0.72 4.02 -0.30
CA VAL A 86 -0.62 3.90 -0.91
C VAL A 86 -1.73 4.10 0.13
N LEU A 87 -1.58 3.53 1.33
CA LEU A 87 -2.51 3.74 2.44
C LEU A 87 -2.57 5.22 2.89
N LEU A 88 -1.44 5.92 2.92
CA LEU A 88 -1.43 7.37 3.19
C LEU A 88 -2.28 8.08 2.13
N TRP A 89 -2.10 7.74 0.85
CA TRP A 89 -2.92 8.31 -0.22
C TRP A 89 -4.41 8.02 -0.03
N GLU A 90 -4.80 6.79 0.37
CA GLU A 90 -6.19 6.47 0.71
C GLU A 90 -6.71 7.34 1.87
N ILE A 91 -5.93 7.52 2.95
CA ILE A 91 -6.32 8.32 4.11
C ILE A 91 -6.55 9.79 3.71
N PHE A 92 -5.63 10.38 2.96
CA PHE A 92 -5.70 11.80 2.57
C PHE A 92 -6.61 12.07 1.36
N SER A 93 -7.08 11.04 0.67
CA SER A 93 -8.16 11.12 -0.33
C SER A 93 -9.54 10.82 0.24
N LEU A 94 -9.65 10.64 1.56
CA LEU A 94 -10.89 10.25 2.25
C LEU A 94 -11.47 8.91 1.75
N GLY A 95 -10.59 7.95 1.45
CA GLY A 95 -10.97 6.58 1.06
C GLY A 95 -11.23 6.40 -0.42
N ALA A 96 -10.73 7.27 -1.29
CA ALA A 96 -10.80 7.06 -2.73
C ALA A 96 -9.95 5.83 -3.14
N SER A 97 -10.35 5.16 -4.23
CA SER A 97 -9.53 4.09 -4.82
C SER A 97 -8.22 4.69 -5.35
N PRO A 98 -7.05 4.08 -5.02
CA PRO A 98 -5.77 4.47 -5.62
C PRO A 98 -5.81 4.41 -7.15
N TYR A 99 -5.01 5.27 -7.79
CA TYR A 99 -4.91 5.42 -9.25
C TYR A 99 -6.29 5.63 -9.93
N PRO A 100 -7.05 6.67 -9.55
CA PRO A 100 -8.41 6.89 -10.07
C PRO A 100 -8.40 7.04 -11.60
N GLY A 101 -9.30 6.33 -12.27
CA GLY A 101 -9.44 6.35 -13.73
C GLY A 101 -8.35 5.59 -14.50
N VAL A 102 -7.39 4.96 -13.81
CA VAL A 102 -6.33 4.17 -14.45
C VAL A 102 -6.75 2.71 -14.54
N LYS A 103 -6.61 2.12 -15.73
CA LYS A 103 -6.79 0.69 -15.93
C LYS A 103 -5.61 -0.07 -15.33
N ILE A 104 -5.89 -1.07 -14.50
CA ILE A 104 -4.87 -1.85 -13.81
C ILE A 104 -4.55 -3.11 -14.64
N ASP A 105 -3.61 -2.99 -15.56
CA ASP A 105 -3.12 -4.08 -16.42
C ASP A 105 -1.58 -4.11 -16.49
N GLU A 106 -1.02 -4.82 -17.47
CA GLU A 106 0.43 -4.94 -17.63
C GLU A 106 1.10 -3.59 -17.96
N ASP A 107 0.41 -2.70 -18.69
CA ASP A 107 0.92 -1.36 -18.99
C ASP A 107 1.02 -0.52 -17.72
N PHE A 108 0.01 -0.59 -16.85
CA PHE A 108 0.07 0.02 -15.52
C PHE A 108 1.31 -0.47 -14.73
N CYS A 109 1.54 -1.78 -14.70
CA CYS A 109 2.68 -2.35 -13.99
C CYS A 109 4.01 -1.83 -14.56
N ARG A 110 4.14 -1.74 -15.89
CA ARG A 110 5.34 -1.23 -16.57
C ARG A 110 5.58 0.24 -16.23
N ARG A 111 4.56 1.08 -16.35
CA ARG A 111 4.62 2.52 -16.02
C ARG A 111 4.97 2.76 -14.56
N LEU A 112 4.49 1.91 -13.66
CA LEU A 112 4.85 1.97 -12.23
C LEU A 112 6.35 1.72 -12.02
N LYS A 113 6.91 0.73 -12.71
CA LYS A 113 8.35 0.40 -12.72
C LYS A 113 9.19 1.53 -13.31
N GLU A 114 8.67 2.22 -14.33
CA GLU A 114 9.33 3.38 -14.98
C GLU A 114 9.28 4.67 -14.13
N GLY A 115 8.60 4.67 -12.99
CA GLY A 115 8.59 5.81 -12.06
C GLY A 115 7.28 6.59 -12.00
N THR A 116 6.20 6.14 -12.66
CA THR A 116 4.88 6.80 -12.54
C THR A 116 4.41 6.72 -11.08
N ARG A 117 3.99 7.86 -10.51
CA ARG A 117 3.40 7.96 -9.16
C ARG A 117 2.05 8.66 -9.20
N MET A 118 1.24 8.47 -8.16
CA MET A 118 -0.04 9.15 -8.03
C MET A 118 0.17 10.65 -7.79
N ARG A 119 -0.73 11.47 -8.32
CA ARG A 119 -0.83 12.90 -7.93
C ARG A 119 -1.17 13.03 -6.44
N PRO A 120 -0.82 14.15 -5.77
CA PRO A 120 -1.23 14.38 -4.39
C PRO A 120 -2.77 14.31 -4.25
N PRO A 121 -3.30 13.71 -3.18
CA PRO A 121 -4.73 13.76 -2.89
C PRO A 121 -5.13 15.12 -2.30
N ASP A 122 -6.41 15.50 -2.42
CA ASP A 122 -6.87 16.88 -2.18
C ASP A 122 -6.59 17.40 -0.76
N TYR A 123 -6.57 16.53 0.25
CA TYR A 123 -6.37 16.93 1.65
C TYR A 123 -4.93 16.71 2.16
N THR A 124 -3.98 16.40 1.28
CA THR A 124 -2.56 16.24 1.68
C THR A 124 -1.87 17.58 1.89
N THR A 125 -0.91 17.62 2.82
CA THR A 125 0.10 18.69 2.84
C THR A 125 1.29 18.32 1.94
N PRO A 126 2.13 19.30 1.52
CA PRO A 126 3.34 19.03 0.75
C PRO A 126 4.30 18.04 1.44
N GLU A 127 4.47 18.16 2.76
CA GLU A 127 5.37 17.30 3.55
C GLU A 127 4.86 15.86 3.59
N MET A 128 3.53 15.71 3.72
CA MET A 128 2.91 14.40 3.71
C MET A 128 2.97 13.77 2.32
N TYR A 129 2.81 14.56 1.26
CA TYR A 129 2.97 14.06 -0.10
C TYR A 129 4.43 13.66 -0.38
N GLN A 130 5.40 14.43 0.11
CA GLN A 130 6.81 14.03 0.05
C GLN A 130 7.04 12.69 0.76
N THR A 131 6.44 12.50 1.94
CA THR A 131 6.50 11.21 2.65
C THR A 131 5.92 10.07 1.79
N MET A 132 4.83 10.29 1.07
CA MET A 132 4.29 9.29 0.12
C MET A 132 5.28 8.99 -1.02
N LEU A 133 5.91 10.02 -1.60
CA LEU A 133 6.92 9.85 -2.66
C LEU A 133 8.14 9.08 -2.17
N ASP A 134 8.61 9.35 -0.95
CA ASP A 134 9.72 8.63 -0.32
C ASP A 134 9.38 7.15 -0.11
N CYS A 135 8.15 6.85 0.32
CA CYS A 135 7.64 5.47 0.40
C CYS A 135 7.61 4.78 -0.97
N TRP A 136 7.43 5.53 -2.05
CA TRP A 136 7.39 5.01 -3.42
C TRP A 136 8.71 5.14 -4.18
N HIS A 137 9.84 5.22 -3.48
CA HIS A 137 11.14 5.19 -4.14
C HIS A 137 11.33 3.87 -4.93
N GLY A 138 11.89 3.97 -6.14
CA GLY A 138 12.08 2.82 -7.05
C GLY A 138 13.01 1.75 -6.46
N GLU A 139 14.15 2.18 -5.89
CA GLU A 139 15.05 1.34 -5.11
C GLU A 139 14.50 1.12 -3.69
N PRO A 140 14.17 -0.13 -3.26
CA PRO A 140 13.59 -0.40 -1.95
C PRO A 140 14.44 0.08 -0.76
N LYS A 141 15.77 0.05 -0.89
CA LYS A 141 16.68 0.48 0.19
C LYS A 141 16.69 1.99 0.44
N GLN A 142 16.16 2.78 -0.48
CA GLN A 142 16.04 4.24 -0.35
C GLN A 142 14.69 4.67 0.23
N ARG A 143 13.74 3.73 0.37
CA ARG A 143 12.48 3.99 1.07
C ARG A 143 12.76 4.15 2.57
N PRO A 144 11.96 4.97 3.29
CA PRO A 144 12.10 5.09 4.73
C PRO A 144 11.83 3.77 5.46
N THR A 145 12.21 3.72 6.73
CA THR A 145 11.79 2.69 7.68
C THR A 145 10.53 3.11 8.42
N PHE A 146 9.86 2.17 9.09
CA PHE A 146 8.73 2.51 9.97
C PHE A 146 9.14 3.14 11.32
N SER A 147 10.44 3.11 11.65
CA SER A 147 11.06 3.78 12.81
C SER A 147 11.55 5.18 12.45
#